data_AF-B5L834-F1
#
_entry.id   AF-B5L834-F1
#
_cell.length_a   1.000
_cell.length_b   1.000
_cell.length_c   1.000
_cell.angle_alpha   90.00
_cell.angle_beta   90.00
_cell.angle_gamma   90.00
#
_symmetry.space_group_name_H-M   'P 1'
#
loop_
_entity.id
_entity.type
_entity.pdbx_description
1 polymer ?
#
loop_
_entity_poly.entity_id
_entity_poly.type
_entity_poly.pdbx_seq_one_letter_code
_entity_poly.pdbx_strand_id
1 'polypeptide(L)'
;PVMVTWVRVDDEMPQHAVLSGPNLFINNLNKTDNGTYRCEASNIVGKAHSDYMLYVYGLTQLPNSAEELDSEDLSDSRAGEEGTIGAVDHAVIGGVVAVVVFAMLCLLIILGRYFARHK
;
A
#
# COMPACT_ATOMS: atom_id res chain seq x y z
N PRO A 1 22.26 14.22 13.04
CA PRO A 1 21.90 12.80 13.27
C PRO A 1 20.43 12.62 12.88
N VAL A 2 20.06 11.48 12.30
CA VAL A 2 18.66 11.16 12.01
C VAL A 2 18.09 10.42 13.21
N MET A 3 16.94 10.86 13.69
CA MET A 3 16.17 10.20 14.75
C MET A 3 15.01 9.48 14.08
N VAL A 4 14.87 8.17 14.32
CA VAL A 4 13.74 7.38 13.82
C VAL A 4 12.88 6.96 15.01
N THR A 5 11.59 7.22 14.93
CA THR A 5 10.60 6.88 15.96
C THR A 5 9.41 6.18 15.32
N TRP A 6 8.79 5.27 16.06
CA TRP A 6 7.56 4.60 15.64
C TRP A 6 6.37 5.06 16.46
N VAL A 7 5.23 5.21 15.82
CA VAL A 7 3.94 5.51 16.45
C VAL A 7 2.86 4.62 15.84
N ARG A 8 1.83 4.30 16.63
CA ARG A 8 0.58 3.76 16.09
C ARG A 8 -0.33 4.93 15.72
N VAL A 9 -0.92 4.87 14.55
CA VAL A 9 -1.80 5.92 14.03
C VAL A 9 -3.19 5.74 14.64
N ASP A 10 -3.78 6.84 15.12
CA ASP A 10 -5.13 6.92 15.71
C ASP A 10 -5.37 6.04 16.95
N ASP A 11 -4.33 5.43 17.50
CA ASP A 11 -4.41 4.55 18.67
C ASP A 11 -3.10 4.56 19.46
N GLU A 12 -3.13 4.05 20.69
CA GLU A 12 -1.95 3.93 21.54
C GLU A 12 -1.07 2.74 21.14
N MET A 13 0.23 2.90 21.37
CA MET A 13 1.21 1.86 21.12
C MET A 13 0.92 0.63 22.01
N PRO A 14 0.89 -0.60 21.46
CA PRO A 14 0.68 -1.80 22.26
C PRO A 14 1.75 -1.95 23.35
N GLN A 15 1.34 -2.37 24.56
CA GLN A 15 2.28 -2.48 25.69
C GLN A 15 3.39 -3.51 25.48
N HIS A 16 3.17 -4.51 24.62
CA HIS A 16 4.16 -5.53 24.29
C HIS A 16 5.07 -5.11 23.11
N ALA A 17 4.88 -3.90 22.56
CA ALA A 17 5.73 -3.40 21.48
C ALA A 17 7.07 -2.91 22.04
N VAL A 18 8.16 -3.31 21.38
CA VAL A 18 9.54 -2.98 21.78
C VAL A 18 10.22 -2.21 20.66
N LEU A 19 10.72 -1.01 20.98
CA LEU A 19 11.51 -0.17 20.07
C LEU A 19 13.00 -0.44 20.27
N SER A 20 13.69 -0.84 19.21
CA SER A 20 15.15 -1.04 19.23
C SER A 20 15.78 -0.28 18.07
N GLY A 21 16.23 0.94 18.37
CA GLY A 21 16.74 1.88 17.38
C GLY A 21 15.66 2.21 16.33
N PRO A 22 15.92 1.96 15.03
CA PRO A 22 14.95 2.22 13.97
C PRO A 22 13.91 1.11 13.81
N ASN A 23 13.98 0.03 14.58
CA ASN A 23 13.13 -1.15 14.42
C ASN A 23 12.03 -1.22 15.48
N LEU A 24 10.85 -1.66 15.04
CA LEU A 24 9.70 -1.98 15.90
C LEU A 24 9.52 -3.49 15.96
N PHE A 25 9.49 -4.05 17.17
CA PHE A 25 9.23 -5.47 17.42
C PHE A 25 7.91 -5.65 18.18
N ILE A 26 7.03 -6.49 17.66
CA ILE A 26 5.76 -6.86 18.28
C ILE A 26 5.71 -8.40 18.28
N ASN A 27 5.90 -9.00 19.44
CA ASN A 27 5.94 -10.46 19.59
C ASN A 27 4.55 -11.00 19.98
N ASN A 28 4.23 -12.23 19.57
CA ASN A 28 2.95 -12.89 19.87
C ASN A 28 1.74 -12.05 19.42
N LEU A 29 1.71 -11.74 18.12
CA LEU A 29 0.66 -10.94 17.50
C LEU A 29 -0.76 -11.41 17.87
N ASN A 30 -1.62 -10.46 18.18
CA ASN A 30 -3.04 -10.65 18.43
C ASN A 30 -3.88 -9.74 17.52
N LYS A 31 -5.16 -10.09 17.33
CA LYS A 31 -6.13 -9.31 16.57
C LYS A 31 -6.25 -7.85 17.02
N THR A 32 -5.96 -7.56 18.29
CA THR A 32 -5.95 -6.20 18.84
C THR A 32 -4.81 -5.33 18.30
N ASP A 33 -3.77 -5.94 17.74
CA ASP A 33 -2.57 -5.25 17.26
C ASP A 33 -2.74 -4.75 15.83
N ASN A 34 -3.85 -5.12 15.19
CA ASN A 34 -4.24 -4.64 13.87
C ASN A 34 -4.26 -3.11 13.84
N GLY A 35 -3.66 -2.52 12.81
CA GLY A 35 -3.67 -1.07 12.64
C GLY A 35 -2.50 -0.58 11.82
N THR A 36 -2.39 0.74 11.75
CA THR A 36 -1.35 1.43 10.98
C THR A 36 -0.24 1.91 11.91
N TYR A 37 0.98 1.50 11.60
CA TYR A 37 2.20 1.86 12.31
C TYR A 37 3.03 2.79 11.42
N ARG A 38 3.34 3.98 11.92
CA ARG A 38 4.08 5.01 11.19
C ARG A 38 5.50 5.10 11.72
N CYS A 39 6.48 4.97 10.84
CA CYS A 39 7.85 5.37 11.14
C CYS A 39 8.02 6.85 10.78
N GLU A 40 8.57 7.64 11.69
CA GLU A 40 8.91 9.03 11.46
C GLU A 40 10.43 9.19 11.58
N ALA A 41 11.06 9.66 10.52
CA ALA A 41 12.47 10.03 10.47
C ALA A 41 12.61 11.55 10.50
N SER A 42 13.38 12.07 11.46
CA SER A 42 13.58 13.50 11.65
C SER A 42 15.05 13.89 11.68
N ASN A 43 15.38 15.00 11.01
CA ASN A 43 16.67 15.67 11.09
C ASN A 43 16.48 17.20 11.21
N ILE A 44 17.56 17.97 11.15
CA ILE A 44 17.51 19.44 11.28
C ILE A 44 16.79 20.16 10.14
N VAL A 45 16.59 19.50 9.00
CA VAL A 45 15.94 20.06 7.81
C VAL A 45 14.44 19.80 7.84
N GLY A 46 14.01 18.65 8.36
CA GLY A 46 12.60 18.31 8.42
C GLY A 46 12.30 16.89 8.89
N LYS A 47 11.09 16.45 8.56
CA LYS A 47 10.53 15.15 8.91
C LYS A 47 10.02 14.44 7.67
N ALA A 48 10.23 13.14 7.60
CA ALA A 48 9.64 12.24 6.62
C ALA A 48 9.02 11.05 7.35
N HIS A 49 7.96 10.46 6.79
CA HIS A 49 7.32 9.29 7.38
C HIS A 49 6.92 8.25 6.34
N SER A 50 6.80 6.99 6.76
CA SER A 50 6.15 5.93 6.00
C SER A 50 5.20 5.15 6.91
N ASP A 51 4.10 4.68 6.32
CA ASP A 51 3.03 3.99 7.01
C ASP A 51 3.00 2.51 6.65
N TYR A 52 2.82 1.70 7.67
CA TYR A 52 2.78 0.26 7.55
C TYR A 52 1.51 -0.28 8.17
N MET A 53 0.73 -1.04 7.41
CA MET A 53 -0.51 -1.60 7.92
C MET A 53 -0.33 -3.07 8.28
N LEU A 54 -0.66 -3.39 9.53
CA LEU A 54 -0.54 -4.73 10.10
C LEU A 54 -1.92 -5.40 10.16
N TYR A 55 -2.03 -6.57 9.56
CA TYR A 55 -3.19 -7.45 9.69
C TYR A 55 -2.79 -8.78 10.29
N VAL A 56 -3.34 -9.05 11.48
CA VAL A 56 -3.24 -10.34 12.17
C VAL A 56 -4.45 -11.16 11.76
N TYR A 57 -4.22 -12.33 11.17
CA TYR A 57 -5.26 -13.33 10.88
C TYR A 57 -5.35 -14.34 12.02
N GLY A 58 -6.51 -14.94 12.22
CA GLY A 58 -6.73 -15.94 13.27
C GLY A 58 -7.35 -17.17 12.65
N LEU A 59 -6.94 -18.35 13.10
CA LEU A 59 -7.60 -19.60 12.73
C LEU A 59 -9.00 -19.57 13.33
N THR A 60 -10.03 -19.36 12.52
CA THR A 60 -11.39 -19.72 12.89
C THR A 60 -11.39 -21.21 13.20
N GLN A 61 -11.72 -21.61 14.43
CA GLN A 61 -11.98 -23.00 14.76
C GLN A 61 -13.08 -23.50 13.82
N LEU A 62 -12.71 -24.29 12.80
CA LEU A 62 -13.69 -25.03 12.02
C LEU A 62 -14.40 -26.02 12.97
N PRO A 63 -15.75 -26.08 12.99
CA PRO A 63 -16.44 -27.21 13.57
C PRO A 63 -16.08 -28.44 12.75
N ASN A 64 -15.65 -29.46 13.48
CA ASN A 64 -15.19 -30.76 13.03
C ASN A 64 -16.15 -31.41 11.99
N SER A 65 -15.83 -31.31 10.70
CA SER A 65 -16.36 -32.22 9.66
C SER A 65 -15.54 -32.03 8.38
N ALA A 66 -14.97 -33.14 7.91
CA ALA A 66 -13.98 -33.23 6.85
C ALA A 66 -14.38 -32.53 5.54
N GLU A 67 -13.59 -31.56 5.10
CA GLU A 67 -13.38 -31.21 3.70
C GLU A 67 -11.89 -30.84 3.50
N GLU A 68 -11.26 -31.44 2.48
CA GLU A 68 -9.92 -31.09 2.00
C GLU A 68 -9.85 -29.59 1.69
N LEU A 69 -9.00 -28.84 2.40
CA LEU A 69 -8.65 -27.49 2.00
C LEU A 69 -7.15 -27.25 2.22
N ASP A 70 -6.55 -26.72 1.17
CA ASP A 70 -5.13 -26.46 0.94
C ASP A 70 -4.37 -26.03 2.20
N SER A 71 -3.34 -26.80 2.55
CA SER A 71 -2.46 -26.54 3.68
C SER A 71 -1.44 -25.45 3.34
N GLU A 72 -1.90 -24.21 3.13
CA GLU A 72 -1.04 -23.02 2.94
C GLU A 72 -1.41 -21.82 3.83
N ASP A 73 -2.31 -21.95 4.83
CA ASP A 73 -2.58 -20.87 5.78
C ASP A 73 -1.90 -21.10 7.14
N LEU A 74 -0.58 -21.19 7.12
CA LEU A 74 0.23 -21.05 8.32
C LEU A 74 0.35 -19.56 8.68
N SER A 75 -0.69 -19.00 9.31
CA SER A 75 -0.62 -17.80 10.17
C SER A 75 0.33 -16.69 9.69
N ASP A 76 0.29 -16.30 8.41
CA ASP A 76 1.15 -15.21 7.94
C ASP A 76 0.42 -13.89 8.16
N SER A 77 0.79 -13.20 9.24
CA SER A 77 0.27 -11.86 9.49
C SER A 77 0.81 -10.93 8.41
N ARG A 78 -0.01 -10.69 7.39
CA ARG A 78 0.39 -9.85 6.26
C ARG A 78 0.59 -8.43 6.73
N ALA A 79 1.71 -7.88 6.32
CA ALA A 79 2.19 -6.64 6.83
C ALA A 79 2.80 -5.89 5.62
N GLY A 80 2.18 -4.78 5.21
CA GLY A 80 2.44 -4.14 3.91
C GLY A 80 2.25 -2.63 3.89
N GLU A 81 2.98 -1.95 2.99
CA GLU A 81 2.83 -0.51 2.70
C GLU A 81 1.61 -0.30 1.81
N GLU A 82 0.51 0.25 2.35
CA GLU A 82 -0.71 0.53 1.57
C GLU A 82 -0.62 1.80 0.70
N GLY A 83 0.57 2.38 0.54
CA GLY A 83 0.78 3.60 -0.26
C GLY A 83 0.92 3.39 -1.77
N THR A 84 0.98 2.15 -2.26
CA THR A 84 1.41 1.89 -3.66
C THR A 84 0.39 1.20 -4.55
N ILE A 85 -0.65 0.56 -3.99
CA ILE A 85 -1.59 -0.24 -4.80
C ILE A 85 -2.50 0.68 -5.64
N GLY A 86 -3.06 1.75 -5.05
CA GLY A 86 -3.87 2.71 -5.81
C GLY A 86 -3.05 3.62 -6.75
N ALA A 87 -1.81 3.94 -6.40
CA ALA A 87 -0.98 4.87 -7.17
C ALA A 87 -0.56 4.29 -8.53
N VAL A 88 -0.31 2.97 -8.60
CA VAL A 88 0.07 2.30 -9.84
C VAL A 88 -1.11 2.21 -10.81
N ASP A 89 -2.32 1.92 -10.33
CA ASP A 89 -3.50 1.81 -11.17
C ASP A 89 -3.89 3.15 -11.81
N HIS A 90 -3.82 4.24 -11.05
CA HIS A 90 -4.10 5.59 -11.59
C HIS A 90 -3.08 6.03 -12.64
N ALA A 91 -1.80 5.68 -12.49
CA ALA A 91 -0.76 5.99 -13.47
C ALA A 91 -0.97 5.24 -14.80
N VAL A 92 -1.34 3.96 -14.73
CA VAL A 92 -1.62 3.13 -15.92
C VAL A 92 -2.87 3.61 -16.64
N ILE A 93 -3.96 3.86 -15.91
CA ILE A 93 -5.22 4.39 -16.47
C ILE A 93 -5.00 5.75 -17.14
N GLY A 94 -4.25 6.65 -16.49
CA GLY A 94 -3.89 7.96 -17.04
C GLY A 94 -3.08 7.87 -18.33
N GLY A 95 -2.13 6.94 -18.40
CA GLY A 95 -1.31 6.70 -19.58
C GLY A 95 -2.12 6.25 -20.80
N VAL A 96 -3.04 5.30 -20.63
CA VAL A 96 -3.90 4.80 -21.72
C VAL A 96 -4.78 5.92 -22.28
N VAL A 97 -5.41 6.69 -21.40
CA VAL A 97 -6.28 7.82 -21.81
C VAL A 97 -5.49 8.87 -22.60
N ALA A 98 -4.27 9.21 -22.15
CA ALA A 98 -3.44 10.20 -22.82
C ALA A 98 -3.06 9.79 -24.26
N VAL A 99 -2.71 8.52 -24.49
CA VAL A 99 -2.35 8.01 -25.82
C VAL A 99 -3.54 8.04 -26.77
N VAL A 100 -4.74 7.64 -26.31
CA VAL A 100 -5.95 7.65 -27.13
C VAL A 100 -6.31 9.07 -27.56
N VAL A 101 -6.29 10.03 -26.63
CA VAL A 101 -6.60 11.44 -26.94
C VAL A 101 -5.58 12.03 -27.93
N PHE A 102 -4.30 11.75 -27.73
CA PHE A 102 -3.25 12.22 -28.64
C PHE A 102 -3.40 11.64 -30.06
N ALA A 103 -3.70 10.35 -30.17
CA ALA A 103 -3.95 9.71 -31.46
C ALA A 103 -5.17 10.33 -32.17
N MET A 104 -6.27 10.56 -31.44
CA MET A 104 -7.48 11.18 -31.98
C MET A 104 -7.21 12.61 -32.49
N LEU A 105 -6.47 13.42 -31.72
CA LEU A 105 -6.09 14.78 -32.15
C LEU A 105 -5.20 14.76 -33.41
N CYS A 106 -4.21 13.85 -33.46
CA CYS A 106 -3.37 13.67 -34.64
C CYS A 106 -4.20 13.32 -35.88
N LEU A 107 -5.13 12.38 -35.76
CA LEU A 107 -6.02 11.97 -36.85
C LEU A 107 -6.90 13.13 -37.33
N LEU A 108 -7.49 13.90 -36.41
CA LEU A 108 -8.31 15.07 -36.77
C LEU A 108 -7.51 16.13 -37.52
N ILE A 109 -6.27 16.40 -37.11
CA ILE A 109 -5.38 17.34 -37.81
C ILE A 109 -5.02 16.81 -39.20
N ILE A 110 -4.64 15.54 -39.31
CA ILE A 110 -4.28 14.91 -40.61
C ILE A 110 -5.48 14.92 -41.55
N LEU A 111 -6.66 14.51 -41.08
CA LEU A 111 -7.90 14.52 -41.85
C LEU A 111 -8.29 15.94 -42.26
N GLY A 112 -8.18 16.92 -41.36
CA GLY A 112 -8.43 18.33 -41.68
C GLY A 112 -7.50 18.84 -42.79
N ARG A 113 -6.21 18.53 -42.72
CA ARG A 113 -5.24 18.88 -43.77
C ARG A 113 -5.48 18.12 -45.08
N TYR A 114 -5.90 16.86 -44.99
CA TYR A 114 -6.25 16.05 -46.15
C TYR A 114 -7.46 16.62 -46.89
N PHE A 115 -8.54 16.94 -46.17
CA PHE A 115 -9.71 17.57 -46.76
C PHE A 115 -9.44 18.97 -47.31
N ALA A 116 -8.61 19.77 -46.64
CA ALA A 116 -8.21 21.09 -47.13
C ALA A 116 -7.33 21.04 -48.40
N ARG A 117 -6.64 19.91 -48.64
CA ARG A 117 -5.81 19.68 -49.83
C ARG A 117 -6.57 19.09 -51.01
N HIS A 118 -7.68 18.41 -50.74
CA HIS A 118 -8.41 17.62 -51.74
C HIS A 118 -9.81 18.16 -52.06
N LYS A 119 -10.08 19.40 -51.64
CA LYS A 119 -11.21 20.26 -52.02
C LYS A 119 -10.66 21.41 -52.87
#